data_AF-A0A243Q2M8-F1
#
_entry.id   AF-A0A243Q2M8-F1
#
_cell.length_a   1.000
_cell.length_b   1.000
_cell.length_c   1.000
_cell.angle_alpha   90.00
_cell.angle_beta   90.00
_cell.angle_gamma   90.00
#
_symmetry.space_group_name_H-M   'P 1'
#
loop_
_entity.id
_entity.type
_entity.pdbx_description
1 polymer ?
#
loop_
_entity_poly.entity_id
_entity_poly.type
_entity_poly.pdbx_seq_one_letter_code
_entity_poly.pdbx_strand_id
1 'polypeptide(L)'
;MALTGRAALLAALGSLPVGIWEPGWTGILAVNAPLAVACACDFALAAPVRRLGLTRSGDTSVRLGDTADVTLTITNPSRRPLRA
;
A
#
# COMPACT_ATOMS: atom_id res chain seq x y z
N MET A 1 2.50 -0.52 0.75
CA MET A 1 1.47 -1.08 1.65
C MET A 1 0.93 0.04 2.52
N ALA A 2 -0.39 0.31 2.58
CA ALA A 2 -0.90 1.40 3.41
C ALA A 2 -0.63 1.16 4.91
N LEU A 3 -0.84 -0.07 5.37
CA LEU A 3 -0.22 -0.73 6.52
C LEU A 3 -0.84 -2.14 6.49
N THR A 4 -0.10 -3.19 6.16
CA THR A 4 -0.71 -4.54 6.17
C THR A 4 -0.73 -5.10 7.58
N GLY A 5 -1.65 -6.04 7.83
CA GLY A 5 -1.67 -6.78 9.10
C GLY A 5 -0.34 -7.47 9.42
N ARG A 6 0.48 -7.77 8.41
CA ARG A 6 1.83 -8.33 8.59
C ARG A 6 2.80 -7.35 9.25
N ALA A 7 2.80 -6.08 8.85
CA ALA A 7 3.64 -5.06 9.47
C ALA A 7 3.22 -4.82 10.92
N ALA A 8 1.90 -4.76 11.20
CA ALA A 8 1.36 -4.64 12.54
C ALA A 8 1.71 -5.86 13.43
N LEU A 9 1.61 -7.08 12.87
CA LEU A 9 1.98 -8.31 13.57
C LEU A 9 3.47 -8.34 13.92
N LEU A 10 4.35 -8.00 12.97
CA LEU A 10 5.79 -7.94 13.24
C LEU A 10 6.14 -6.88 14.28
N ALA A 11 5.48 -5.72 14.25
CA ALA A 11 5.64 -4.69 15.28
C ALA A 11 5.18 -5.19 16.66
N ALA A 12 4.03 -5.86 16.73
CA ALA A 12 3.50 -6.41 17.97
C ALA A 12 4.38 -7.54 18.54
N LEU A 13 4.90 -8.42 17.69
CA LEU A 13 5.84 -9.46 18.11
C LEU A 13 7.18 -8.86 18.55
N GLY A 14 7.65 -7.83 17.85
CA GLY A 14 8.88 -7.12 18.18
C GLY A 14 8.79 -6.31 19.47
N SER A 15 7.60 -5.90 19.92
CA SER A 15 7.45 -5.18 21.20
C SER A 15 7.65 -6.08 22.42
N LEU A 16 7.40 -7.40 22.29
CA LEU A 16 7.61 -8.36 23.38
C LEU A 16 9.06 -8.40 23.88
N PRO A 17 10.08 -8.63 23.02
CA PRO A 17 11.45 -8.66 23.49
C PRO A 17 11.95 -7.30 23.96
N VAL A 18 11.47 -6.20 23.37
CA VAL A 18 11.80 -4.84 23.81
C VAL A 18 11.26 -4.58 25.21
N GLY A 19 10.00 -4.92 25.48
CA GLY A 19 9.39 -4.70 26.78
C GLY A 19 9.92 -5.59 27.91
N ILE A 20 10.39 -6.80 27.58
CA ILE A 20 10.84 -7.80 28.56
C ILE A 20 12.35 -7.69 28.84
N TRP A 21 13.19 -7.61 27.79
CA TRP A 21 14.64 -7.72 27.94
C TRP A 21 15.39 -6.40 27.83
N GLU A 22 14.97 -5.50 26.93
CA GLU A 22 15.72 -4.27 26.65
C GLU A 22 14.77 -3.06 26.47
N PRO A 23 14.15 -2.57 27.57
CA PRO A 23 13.17 -1.49 27.54
C PRO A 23 13.83 -0.12 27.43
N GLY A 24 14.61 0.08 26.36
CA GLY A 24 15.37 1.30 26.08
C GLY A 24 15.37 1.66 24.60
N TRP A 25 15.98 2.80 24.28
CA TRP A 25 16.10 3.29 22.90
C TRP A 25 16.79 2.30 21.97
N THR A 26 17.74 1.52 22.49
CA THR A 26 18.44 0.45 21.78
C THR A 26 17.47 -0.63 21.28
N GLY A 27 16.64 -1.19 22.17
CA GLY A 27 15.63 -2.17 21.82
C GLY A 27 14.57 -1.62 20.86
N ILE A 28 14.09 -0.40 21.11
CA ILE A 28 13.11 0.27 20.23
C ILE A 28 13.68 0.43 18.81
N LEU A 29 14.91 0.93 18.68
CA LEU A 29 15.54 1.12 17.37
C LEU A 29 15.85 -0.21 16.68
N ALA A 30 16.29 -1.22 17.42
CA ALA A 30 16.60 -2.55 16.88
C ALA A 30 15.39 -3.20 16.18
N VAL A 31 14.17 -2.93 16.66
CA VAL A 31 12.93 -3.44 16.05
C VAL A 31 12.37 -2.49 15.00
N ASN A 32 12.29 -1.19 15.29
CA ASN A 32 11.62 -0.24 14.41
C ASN A 32 12.44 0.12 13.18
N ALA A 33 13.78 0.16 13.26
CA ALA A 33 14.62 0.46 12.11
C ALA A 33 14.47 -0.56 10.97
N PRO A 34 14.61 -1.88 11.19
CA PRO A 34 14.43 -2.86 10.11
C PRO A 34 12.98 -2.87 9.58
N LEU A 35 11.98 -2.69 10.45
CA LEU A 35 10.59 -2.58 10.02
C LEU A 35 10.37 -1.36 9.12
N ALA A 36 10.91 -0.21 9.50
CA ALA A 36 10.84 1.01 8.70
C ALA A 36 11.54 0.84 7.34
N VAL A 37 12.70 0.18 7.31
CA VAL A 37 13.41 -0.15 6.06
C VAL A 37 12.56 -1.06 5.18
N ALA A 38 11.97 -2.12 5.74
CA ALA A 38 11.09 -3.02 4.98
C ALA A 38 9.89 -2.27 4.38
N CYS A 39 9.22 -1.44 5.18
CA CYS A 39 8.11 -0.60 4.71
C CYS A 39 8.55 0.40 3.61
N ALA A 40 9.74 1.00 3.76
CA ALA A 40 10.30 1.91 2.77
C ALA A 40 10.63 1.20 1.45
N CYS A 41 11.20 -0.01 1.51
CA CYS A 41 11.44 -0.86 0.35
C CYS A 41 10.14 -1.21 -0.37
N ASP A 42 9.11 -1.64 0.37
CA ASP A 42 7.79 -1.93 -0.19
C ASP A 42 7.19 -0.70 -0.90
N PHE A 43 7.28 0.47 -0.28
CA PHE A 43 6.82 1.72 -0.87
C PHE A 43 7.63 2.09 -2.12
N ALA A 44 8.95 1.93 -2.06
CA ALA A 44 9.86 2.21 -3.16
C ALA A 44 9.68 1.24 -4.33
N LEU A 45 9.21 0.02 -4.12
CA LEU A 45 8.95 -0.96 -5.18
C LEU A 45 7.52 -0.86 -5.75
N ALA A 46 6.58 -0.29 -4.99
CA ALA A 46 5.20 -0.13 -5.44
C ALA A 46 5.08 0.78 -6.68
N ALA A 47 4.10 0.46 -7.53
CA ALA A 47 3.73 1.31 -8.66
C ALA A 47 3.20 2.67 -8.16
N PRO A 48 3.63 3.79 -8.75
CA PRO A 48 3.22 5.12 -8.32
C PRO A 48 1.76 5.40 -8.70
N VAL A 49 0.86 5.31 -7.72
CA VAL A 49 -0.59 5.51 -7.91
C VAL A 49 -0.93 6.91 -8.45
N ARG A 50 -0.19 7.94 -8.01
CA ARG A 50 -0.35 9.33 -8.48
C ARG A 50 -0.11 9.54 -9.98
N ARG A 51 0.57 8.61 -10.64
CA ARG A 51 0.87 8.69 -12.07
C ARG A 51 -0.03 7.81 -12.92
N LEU A 52 -1.01 7.12 -12.33
CA LEU A 52 -1.94 6.31 -13.09
C LEU A 52 -2.81 7.22 -13.95
N GLY A 53 -2.87 6.94 -15.25
CA GLY A 53 -3.82 7.55 -16.15
C GLY A 53 -5.17 6.85 -16.00
N LEU A 54 -6.24 7.62 -15.84
CA LEU A 54 -7.61 7.12 -15.78
C LEU A 54 -8.41 7.76 -16.90
N THR A 55 -8.94 6.95 -17.82
CA THR A 55 -9.82 7.43 -18.88
C THR A 55 -11.13 6.67 -18.85
N ARG A 56 -12.24 7.41 -18.81
CA ARG A 56 -13.59 6.86 -18.87
C ARG A 56 -14.13 6.97 -20.29
N SER A 57 -14.79 5.93 -20.77
CA SER A 57 -15.51 5.89 -22.04
C SER A 57 -16.83 5.15 -21.90
N GLY A 58 -17.67 5.19 -22.94
CA GLY A 58 -19.00 4.61 -22.94
C GLY A 58 -20.08 5.64 -22.64
N ASP A 59 -21.20 5.19 -22.09
CA ASP A 59 -22.40 5.99 -21.94
C ASP A 59 -22.21 7.16 -20.98
N THR A 60 -22.60 8.35 -21.43
CA THR A 60 -22.55 9.60 -20.65
C THR A 60 -23.91 10.00 -20.09
N SER A 61 -25.00 9.44 -20.62
CA SER A 61 -26.37 9.62 -20.16
C SER A 61 -27.20 8.38 -20.47
N VAL A 62 -28.10 8.00 -19.57
CA VAL A 62 -29.08 6.92 -19.79
C VAL A 62 -30.42 7.31 -19.16
N ARG A 63 -31.52 6.73 -19.65
CA ARG A 63 -32.85 6.93 -19.04
C ARG A 63 -32.96 6.17 -17.73
N LEU A 64 -33.88 6.62 -16.88
CA LEU A 64 -34.16 5.95 -15.62
C LEU A 64 -34.72 4.55 -15.89
N GLY A 65 -34.07 3.53 -15.33
CA GLY A 65 -34.44 2.12 -15.50
C GLY A 65 -33.64 1.38 -16.57
N ASP A 66 -32.85 2.10 -17.37
CA ASP A 66 -32.03 1.53 -18.44
C ASP A 66 -30.56 1.34 -17.98
N THR A 67 -29.86 0.37 -18.59
CA THR A 67 -28.45 0.07 -18.30
C THR A 67 -27.53 1.01 -19.07
N ALA A 68 -26.50 1.53 -18.41
CA ALA A 68 -25.41 2.28 -19.03
C ALA A 68 -24.11 1.47 -19.00
N ASP A 69 -23.48 1.28 -20.15
CA ASP A 69 -22.20 0.61 -20.26
C ASP A 69 -21.07 1.62 -20.23
N VAL A 70 -20.21 1.50 -19.22
CA VAL A 70 -19.09 2.41 -18.99
C VAL A 70 -17.81 1.60 -18.83
N THR A 71 -16.78 2.01 -19.55
CA THR A 71 -15.43 1.45 -19.40
C THR A 71 -14.52 2.44 -18.71
N LEU A 72 -13.79 1.99 -17.69
CA LEU A 72 -12.69 2.73 -17.08
C LEU A 72 -11.37 2.06 -17.46
N THR A 73 -10.57 2.72 -18.27
CA THR A 73 -9.22 2.28 -18.61
C THR A 73 -8.22 2.85 -17.61
N ILE A 74 -7.40 1.97 -17.03
CA ILE A 74 -6.32 2.32 -16.11
C ILE A 74 -4.99 2.12 -16.84
N THR A 75 -4.24 3.19 -17.04
CA THR A 75 -2.91 3.15 -17.66
C THR A 75 -1.84 3.33 -16.59
N ASN A 76 -0.94 2.36 -16.46
CA ASN A 76 0.27 2.49 -15.64
C ASN A 76 1.46 2.88 -16.53
N PRO A 77 1.88 4.16 -16.54
CA PRO A 77 3.02 4.59 -17.37
C PRO A 77 4.39 4.26 -16.75
N SER A 78 4.41 3.68 -15.55
CA SER A 78 5.66 3.33 -14.87
C SER A 78 6.16 1.95 -15.27
N ARG A 79 7.45 1.69 -15.04
CA ARG A 79 8.06 0.35 -15.22
C ARG A 79 7.77 -0.61 -14.07
N ARG A 80 7.11 -0.16 -13.01
CA ARG A 80 6.81 -0.97 -11.83
C ARG A 80 5.45 -1.64 -12.03
N PRO A 81 5.34 -2.96 -11.82
CA PRO A 81 4.09 -3.67 -12.04
C PRO A 81 3.01 -3.16 -11.09
N LEU A 82 1.87 -2.73 -11.64
CA LEU A 82 0.65 -2.49 -10.88
C LEU A 82 -0.06 -3.84 -10.75
N ARG A 83 -0.28 -4.29 -9.53
CA ARG A 83 -1.02 -5.51 -9.23
C ARG A 83 -2.36 -5.11 -8.62
N ALA A 84 -3.45 -5.56 -9.24
CA ALA A 84 -4.82 -5.39 -8.79
C ALA A 84 -5.23 -6.58 -7.92
#